data_AF-A0A957XKV7-F1
#
_entry.id   AF-A0A957XKV7-F1
#
_cell.length_a   1.000
_cell.length_b   1.000
_cell.length_c   1.000
_cell.angle_alpha   90.00
_cell.angle_beta   90.00
_cell.angle_gamma   90.00
#
_symmetry.space_group_name_H-M   'P 1'
#
loop_
_entity.id
_entity.type
_entity.pdbx_description
1 polymer ?
#
loop_
_entity_poly.entity_id
_entity_poly.type
_entity_poly.pdbx_seq_one_letter_code
_entity_poly.pdbx_strand_id
1 'polypeptide(L)'
;MNEIGFAKLIQHPKIKLLIEDAERELNSGNYLEAVKKSNACISFTIKELEDYFFHRYTDVHSIFAPSFSKAAINVSQNNTPIEINEQNKNKLNYTYDLADELQFFQLVIHNSLRNVHEILLWNVLSLSYVEYLKFRKIAGYVQYNNDMSEITYHRQNKNFDKKDAEFVLAYCINTIIEIESRVGNIEAPSF
;
A
#
# COMPACT_ATOMS: atom_id res chain seq x y z
N MET A 1 -24.92 -7.91 26.12
CA MET A 1 -23.83 -8.79 25.67
C MET A 1 -22.54 -8.06 25.96
N ASN A 2 -21.62 -8.64 26.74
CA ASN A 2 -20.27 -8.09 26.82
C ASN A 2 -19.65 -8.28 25.43
N GLU A 3 -19.57 -7.21 24.66
CA GLU A 3 -18.85 -7.21 23.38
C GLU A 3 -17.39 -7.53 23.70
N ILE A 4 -16.97 -8.76 23.39
CA ILE A 4 -15.56 -9.08 23.33
C ILE A 4 -15.05 -8.27 22.13
N GLY A 5 -14.46 -7.10 22.39
CA GLY A 5 -13.83 -6.28 21.35
C GLY A 5 -12.90 -7.16 20.52
N PHE A 6 -13.12 -7.19 19.21
CA PHE A 6 -12.43 -8.11 18.32
C PHE A 6 -10.93 -7.78 18.22
N ALA A 7 -10.54 -6.55 18.61
CA ALA A 7 -9.15 -6.16 18.83
C ALA A 7 -8.37 -7.12 19.75
N LYS A 8 -9.04 -7.84 20.66
CA LYS A 8 -8.40 -8.83 21.53
C LYS A 8 -7.87 -10.06 20.80
N LEU A 9 -8.33 -10.31 19.58
CA LEU A 9 -7.90 -11.43 18.74
C LEU A 9 -6.63 -11.10 17.95
N ILE A 10 -6.26 -9.82 17.88
CA ILE A 10 -5.13 -9.33 17.09
C ILE A 10 -3.84 -9.42 17.92
N GLN A 11 -2.80 -10.01 17.35
CA GLN A 11 -1.53 -10.23 18.04
C GLN A 11 -0.60 -9.03 17.93
N HIS A 12 -0.55 -8.39 16.76
CA HIS A 12 0.36 -7.28 16.51
C HIS A 12 -0.02 -6.01 17.31
N PRO A 13 0.86 -5.46 18.18
CA PRO A 13 0.50 -4.37 19.10
C PRO A 13 0.01 -3.08 18.42
N LYS A 14 0.71 -2.63 17.37
CA LYS A 14 0.34 -1.43 16.62
C LYS A 14 -0.99 -1.58 15.87
N ILE A 15 -1.20 -2.71 15.20
CA ILE A 15 -2.45 -3.04 14.49
C ILE A 15 -3.61 -3.10 15.49
N LYS A 16 -3.40 -3.74 16.64
CA LYS A 16 -4.37 -3.78 17.74
C LYS A 16 -4.77 -2.38 18.21
N LEU A 17 -3.80 -1.49 18.46
CA LEU A 17 -4.09 -0.13 18.88
C LEU A 17 -4.93 0.63 17.84
N LEU A 18 -4.62 0.48 16.55
CA LEU A 18 -5.39 1.09 15.46
C LEU A 18 -6.84 0.59 15.42
N ILE A 19 -7.07 -0.70 15.67
CA ILE A 19 -8.42 -1.29 15.72
C ILE A 19 -9.17 -0.81 16.97
N GLU A 20 -8.55 -0.81 18.15
CA GLU A 20 -9.17 -0.29 19.39
C GLU A 20 -9.57 1.18 19.23
N ASP A 21 -8.70 1.98 18.61
CA ASP A 21 -9.00 3.37 18.31
C ASP A 21 -10.10 3.53 17.27
N ALA A 22 -10.22 2.62 16.28
CA ALA A 22 -11.31 2.63 15.31
C ALA A 22 -12.65 2.21 15.94
N GLU A 23 -12.66 1.17 16.79
CA GLU A 23 -13.83 0.76 17.58
C GLU A 23 -14.32 1.91 18.47
N ARG A 24 -13.41 2.65 19.11
CA ARG A 24 -13.76 3.82 19.94
C ARG A 24 -14.43 4.93 19.14
N GLU A 25 -13.90 5.27 17.96
CA GLU A 25 -14.52 6.29 17.09
C GLU A 25 -15.90 5.85 16.60
N LEU A 26 -16.05 4.58 16.20
CA LEU A 26 -17.34 4.03 15.77
C LEU A 26 -18.39 4.15 16.87
N ASN A 27 -18.03 3.74 18.10
CA ASN A 27 -18.91 3.82 19.27
C ASN A 27 -19.25 5.26 19.67
N SER A 28 -18.38 6.22 19.35
CA SER A 28 -18.61 7.65 19.60
C SER A 28 -19.42 8.33 18.49
N GLY A 29 -19.80 7.61 17.42
CA GLY A 29 -20.50 8.15 16.27
C GLY A 29 -19.60 8.90 15.27
N ASN A 30 -18.28 8.85 15.43
CA ASN A 30 -17.31 9.49 14.54
C ASN A 30 -16.94 8.55 13.38
N TYR A 31 -17.90 8.33 12.48
CA TYR A 31 -17.79 7.33 11.41
C TYR A 31 -16.64 7.58 10.43
N LEU A 32 -16.37 8.85 10.12
CA LEU A 32 -15.23 9.22 9.27
C LEU A 32 -13.91 8.73 9.86
N GLU A 33 -13.71 8.95 11.15
CA GLU A 33 -12.45 8.63 11.80
C GLU A 33 -12.31 7.13 12.07
N ALA A 34 -13.43 6.44 12.32
CA ALA A 34 -13.48 4.98 12.34
C ALA A 34 -13.03 4.37 11.00
N VAL A 35 -13.54 4.89 9.88
CA VAL A 35 -13.16 4.44 8.51
C VAL A 35 -11.68 4.72 8.24
N LYS A 36 -11.19 5.91 8.59
CA LYS A 36 -9.78 6.30 8.39
C LYS A 36 -8.82 5.40 9.14
N LYS A 37 -9.05 5.17 10.44
CA LYS A 37 -8.22 4.30 11.28
C LYS A 37 -8.24 2.85 10.81
N SER A 38 -9.41 2.34 10.40
CA SER A 38 -9.53 1.00 9.80
C SER A 38 -8.75 0.88 8.49
N ASN A 39 -8.81 1.88 7.61
CA ASN A 39 -8.05 1.88 6.36
C ASN A 39 -6.53 1.97 6.62
N ALA A 40 -6.13 2.76 7.61
CA ALA A 40 -4.74 2.85 8.05
C ALA A 40 -4.22 1.50 8.60
N CYS A 41 -5.08 0.74 9.29
CA CYS A 41 -4.73 -0.58 9.78
C CYS A 41 -4.43 -1.57 8.65
N ILE A 42 -5.32 -1.69 7.66
CA ILE A 42 -5.09 -2.56 6.49
C ILE A 42 -3.85 -2.12 5.71
N SER A 43 -3.71 -0.81 5.48
CA SER A 43 -2.62 -0.31 4.64
C SER A 43 -1.26 -0.44 5.33
N PHE A 44 -1.19 -0.28 6.66
CA PHE A 44 0.00 -0.62 7.45
C PHE A 44 0.35 -2.11 7.32
N THR A 45 -0.64 -2.99 7.50
CA THR A 45 -0.45 -4.45 7.44
C THR A 45 0.09 -4.90 6.08
N ILE A 46 -0.50 -4.39 4.99
CA ILE A 46 -0.04 -4.68 3.63
C ILE A 46 1.40 -4.21 3.45
N LYS A 47 1.73 -3.00 3.90
CA LYS A 47 3.09 -2.46 3.79
C LYS A 47 4.12 -3.30 4.54
N GLU A 48 3.83 -3.76 5.77
CA GLU A 48 4.75 -4.62 6.51
C GLU A 48 5.01 -5.95 5.78
N LEU A 49 3.96 -6.54 5.20
CA LEU A 49 4.11 -7.75 4.39
C LEU A 49 4.90 -7.47 3.10
N GLU A 50 4.60 -6.37 2.40
CA GLU A 50 5.34 -5.95 1.21
C GLU A 50 6.81 -5.72 1.52
N ASP A 51 7.13 -4.96 2.57
CA ASP A 51 8.50 -4.68 3.00
C ASP A 51 9.25 -5.99 3.31
N TYR A 52 8.60 -6.94 3.98
CA TYR A 52 9.19 -8.26 4.22
C TYR A 52 9.45 -9.03 2.92
N PHE A 53 8.46 -9.12 2.02
CA PHE A 53 8.61 -9.82 0.75
C PHE A 53 9.64 -9.15 -0.16
N PHE A 54 9.67 -7.82 -0.23
CA PHE A 54 10.61 -7.06 -1.03
C PHE A 54 12.03 -7.21 -0.50
N HIS A 55 12.28 -7.12 0.81
CA HIS A 55 13.62 -7.34 1.37
C HIS A 55 14.13 -8.75 1.01
N ARG A 56 13.29 -9.77 1.20
CA ARG A 56 13.63 -11.15 0.83
C ARG A 56 13.88 -11.28 -0.69
N TYR A 57 13.13 -10.56 -1.51
CA TYR A 57 13.29 -10.56 -2.96
C TYR A 57 14.56 -9.83 -3.41
N THR A 58 14.92 -8.70 -2.82
CA THR A 58 16.16 -7.98 -3.13
C THR A 58 17.40 -8.76 -2.73
N ASP A 59 17.34 -9.50 -1.62
CA ASP A 59 18.40 -10.41 -1.21
C ASP A 59 18.61 -11.50 -2.28
N VAL A 60 17.52 -12.06 -2.79
CA VAL A 60 17.55 -13.07 -3.87
C VAL A 60 17.98 -12.44 -5.20
N HIS A 61 17.52 -11.26 -5.58
CA HIS A 61 17.86 -10.62 -6.85
C HIS A 61 19.28 -10.04 -6.91
N SER A 62 19.88 -9.66 -5.78
CA SER A 62 21.31 -9.32 -5.72
C SER A 62 22.21 -10.47 -6.19
N ILE A 63 21.71 -11.72 -6.09
CA ILE A 63 22.37 -12.93 -6.57
C ILE A 63 22.13 -13.17 -8.07
N PHE A 64 20.97 -12.73 -8.63
CA PHE A 64 20.54 -13.11 -9.99
C PHE A 64 20.57 -11.99 -11.05
N ALA A 65 20.65 -10.70 -10.69
CA ALA A 65 20.69 -9.61 -11.69
C ALA A 65 21.58 -8.40 -11.32
N PRO A 66 22.92 -8.57 -11.19
CA PRO A 66 23.84 -7.46 -10.85
C PRO A 66 23.85 -6.31 -11.88
N SER A 67 23.49 -6.60 -13.12
CA SER A 67 23.56 -5.69 -14.26
C SER A 67 22.49 -4.59 -14.27
N PHE A 68 21.28 -4.87 -13.75
CA PHE A 68 20.22 -3.86 -13.67
C PHE A 68 20.44 -2.85 -12.54
N SER A 69 20.98 -3.30 -11.40
CA SER A 69 21.38 -2.43 -10.29
C SER A 69 22.46 -1.42 -10.72
N LYS A 70 23.49 -1.87 -11.45
CA LYS A 70 24.55 -0.99 -11.96
C LYS A 70 24.04 0.04 -12.97
N ALA A 71 23.09 -0.32 -13.83
CA ALA A 71 22.53 0.60 -14.82
C ALA A 71 21.72 1.73 -14.13
N ALA A 72 20.89 1.39 -13.15
CA ALA A 72 20.10 2.39 -12.41
C ALA A 72 20.99 3.32 -11.57
N ILE A 73 22.04 2.80 -10.94
CA ILE A 73 23.00 3.58 -10.15
C ILE A 73 23.81 4.53 -11.06
N ASN A 74 24.27 4.07 -12.23
CA ASN A 74 25.02 4.90 -13.16
C ASN A 74 24.18 6.04 -13.77
N VAL A 75 22.89 5.81 -14.02
CA VAL A 75 21.97 6.86 -14.53
C VAL A 75 21.67 7.91 -13.45
N SER A 76 21.57 7.52 -12.18
CA SER A 76 21.38 8.44 -11.06
C SER A 76 22.64 9.25 -10.71
N GLN A 77 23.84 8.72 -10.98
CA GLN A 77 25.11 9.33 -10.55
C GLN A 77 25.80 10.14 -11.65
N ASN A 78 25.51 9.86 -12.93
CA ASN A 78 26.07 10.63 -14.03
C ASN A 78 25.02 11.60 -14.58
N ASN A 79 24.96 12.80 -13.99
CA ASN A 79 24.36 14.01 -14.59
C ASN A 79 25.13 14.46 -15.86
N THR A 80 25.57 13.54 -16.70
CA THR A 80 26.15 13.89 -18.00
C THR A 80 25.01 14.25 -18.94
N PRO A 81 24.92 15.51 -19.40
CA PRO A 81 23.98 15.86 -20.45
C PRO A 81 24.33 15.00 -21.67
N ILE A 82 23.33 14.29 -22.20
CA ILE A 82 23.48 13.61 -23.48
C ILE A 82 23.58 14.72 -24.53
N GLU A 83 24.78 14.97 -25.06
CA GLU A 83 24.96 15.91 -26.16
C GLU A 83 24.26 15.36 -27.41
N ILE A 84 23.09 15.92 -27.70
CA ILE A 84 22.36 15.63 -28.94
C ILE A 84 23.09 16.36 -30.08
N ASN A 85 23.76 15.58 -30.92
CA ASN A 85 24.43 16.05 -32.14
C ASN A 85 23.49 16.94 -32.98
N GLU A 86 23.95 18.15 -33.33
CA GLU A 86 23.15 19.22 -33.96
C GLU A 86 22.54 18.84 -35.32
N GLN A 87 22.96 17.73 -35.94
CA GLN A 87 22.45 17.28 -37.23
C GLN A 87 20.98 16.83 -37.21
N ASN A 88 20.36 16.65 -36.03
CA ASN A 88 18.96 16.24 -35.89
C ASN A 88 17.99 17.35 -35.47
N LYS A 89 18.45 18.60 -35.29
CA LYS A 89 17.61 19.72 -34.80
C LYS A 89 16.40 20.08 -35.69
N ASN A 90 16.35 19.64 -36.95
CA ASN A 90 15.29 20.02 -37.89
C ASN A 90 14.17 18.98 -38.07
N LYS A 91 14.13 17.91 -37.26
CA LYS A 91 12.99 16.98 -37.25
C LYS A 91 12.42 16.90 -35.83
N LEU A 92 11.21 17.45 -35.71
CA LEU A 92 10.27 17.34 -34.60
C LEU A 92 10.51 18.32 -33.43
N ASN A 93 9.76 19.43 -33.47
CA ASN A 93 9.39 20.22 -32.29
C ASN A 93 8.43 19.43 -31.39
N TYR A 94 8.94 18.37 -30.78
CA TYR A 94 8.36 17.75 -29.60
C TYR A 94 9.46 17.67 -28.55
N THR A 95 9.79 18.80 -27.94
CA THR A 95 10.48 18.78 -26.65
C THR A 95 9.44 18.47 -25.58
N TYR A 96 8.98 17.22 -25.55
CA TYR A 96 8.63 16.64 -24.26
C TYR A 96 9.95 16.36 -23.56
N ASP A 97 10.10 16.86 -22.33
CA ASP A 97 11.33 16.64 -21.56
C ASP A 97 11.48 15.13 -21.35
N LEU A 98 12.59 14.55 -21.78
CA LEU A 98 12.90 13.13 -21.58
C LEU A 98 12.79 12.75 -20.09
N ALA A 99 13.00 13.73 -19.18
CA ALA A 99 12.78 13.56 -17.75
C ALA A 99 11.29 13.31 -17.40
N ASP A 100 10.35 14.01 -18.04
CA ASP A 100 8.91 13.84 -17.82
C ASP A 100 8.43 12.49 -18.33
N GLU A 101 8.93 12.05 -19.50
CA GLU A 101 8.61 10.72 -20.03
C GLU A 101 9.16 9.60 -19.14
N LEU A 102 10.37 9.77 -18.61
CA LEU A 102 10.98 8.80 -17.70
C LEU A 102 10.21 8.73 -16.36
N GLN A 103 9.81 9.87 -15.81
CA GLN A 103 8.98 9.93 -14.60
C GLN A 103 7.61 9.30 -14.82
N PHE A 104 6.96 9.57 -15.95
CA PHE A 104 5.69 8.95 -16.30
C PHE A 104 5.82 7.43 -16.43
N PHE A 105 6.87 6.94 -17.09
CA PHE A 105 7.10 5.51 -17.24
C PHE A 105 7.37 4.83 -15.90
N GLN A 106 8.16 5.46 -15.02
CA GLN A 106 8.38 4.99 -13.65
C GLN A 106 7.07 4.90 -12.86
N LEU A 107 6.20 5.91 -12.97
CA LEU A 107 4.89 5.92 -12.32
C LEU A 107 3.99 4.77 -12.84
N VAL A 108 3.95 4.54 -14.15
CA VAL A 108 3.16 3.46 -14.76
C VAL A 108 3.66 2.08 -14.32
N ILE A 109 4.98 1.86 -14.32
CA ILE A 109 5.57 0.60 -13.82
C ILE A 109 5.26 0.42 -12.34
N HIS A 110 5.46 1.45 -11.52
CA HIS A 110 5.22 1.38 -10.08
C HIS A 110 3.75 1.05 -9.78
N ASN A 111 2.80 1.71 -10.46
CA ASN A 111 1.37 1.41 -10.33
C ASN A 111 1.02 0.00 -10.80
N SER A 112 1.63 -0.47 -11.89
CA SER A 112 1.39 -1.81 -12.42
C SER A 112 1.89 -2.90 -11.47
N LEU A 113 3.10 -2.72 -10.92
CA LEU A 113 3.67 -3.63 -9.92
C LEU A 113 2.85 -3.62 -8.63
N ARG A 114 2.41 -2.44 -8.16
CA ARG A 114 1.51 -2.35 -7.00
C ARG A 114 0.21 -3.10 -7.23
N ASN A 115 -0.43 -2.96 -8.39
CA ASN A 115 -1.66 -3.68 -8.71
C ASN A 115 -1.45 -5.21 -8.74
N VAL A 116 -0.33 -5.66 -9.31
CA VAL A 116 0.03 -7.09 -9.34
C VAL A 116 0.32 -7.60 -7.93
N HIS A 117 1.04 -6.83 -7.10
CA HIS A 117 1.29 -7.17 -5.70
C HIS A 117 0.03 -7.22 -4.88
N GLU A 118 -0.88 -6.25 -5.00
CA GLU A 118 -2.18 -6.29 -4.33
C GLU A 118 -2.92 -7.57 -4.75
N ILE A 119 -3.05 -7.86 -6.05
CA ILE A 119 -3.74 -9.06 -6.54
C ILE A 119 -3.08 -10.35 -6.03
N LEU A 120 -1.75 -10.43 -6.06
CA LEU A 120 -1.01 -11.61 -5.58
C LEU A 120 -1.16 -11.78 -4.07
N LEU A 121 -1.08 -10.70 -3.30
CA LEU A 121 -1.28 -10.71 -1.85
C LEU A 121 -2.68 -11.20 -1.51
N TRP A 122 -3.71 -10.70 -2.20
CA TRP A 122 -5.10 -11.15 -1.99
C TRP A 122 -5.29 -12.64 -2.39
N ASN A 123 -4.62 -13.12 -3.43
CA ASN A 123 -4.67 -14.54 -3.81
C ASN A 123 -3.91 -15.46 -2.84
N VAL A 124 -2.67 -15.10 -2.48
CA VAL A 124 -1.83 -15.86 -1.54
C VAL A 124 -2.51 -15.93 -0.18
N LEU A 125 -3.12 -14.83 0.24
CA LEU A 125 -3.88 -14.75 1.48
C LEU A 125 -5.33 -15.19 1.28
N SER A 126 -5.74 -15.72 0.12
CA SER A 126 -7.12 -16.20 -0.17
C SER A 126 -8.25 -15.29 0.37
N LEU A 127 -8.02 -13.99 0.39
CA LEU A 127 -8.92 -12.99 0.93
C LEU A 127 -9.95 -12.59 -0.14
N SER A 128 -11.17 -12.22 0.28
CA SER A 128 -12.26 -11.91 -0.64
C SER A 128 -12.01 -10.63 -1.45
N TYR A 129 -11.67 -10.78 -2.74
CA TYR A 129 -11.46 -9.63 -3.64
C TYR A 129 -12.72 -8.77 -3.82
N VAL A 130 -13.91 -9.39 -3.77
CA VAL A 130 -15.18 -8.66 -3.88
C VAL A 130 -15.39 -7.74 -2.67
N GLU A 131 -15.11 -8.24 -1.46
CA GLU A 131 -15.19 -7.44 -0.25
C GLU A 131 -14.11 -6.37 -0.22
N TYR A 132 -12.90 -6.67 -0.71
CA TYR A 132 -11.84 -5.68 -0.90
C TYR A 132 -12.28 -4.52 -1.80
N LEU A 133 -12.87 -4.81 -2.96
CA LEU A 133 -13.37 -3.78 -3.87
C LEU A 133 -14.46 -2.92 -3.21
N LYS A 134 -15.37 -3.54 -2.45
CA LYS A 134 -16.40 -2.81 -1.69
C LYS A 134 -15.76 -1.93 -0.61
N PHE A 135 -14.78 -2.45 0.13
CA PHE A 135 -13.99 -1.68 1.10
C PHE A 135 -13.31 -0.48 0.44
N ARG A 136 -12.61 -0.66 -0.69
CA ARG A 136 -11.93 0.43 -1.41
C ARG A 136 -12.90 1.47 -1.95
N LYS A 137 -14.09 1.06 -2.37
CA LYS A 137 -15.16 1.99 -2.79
C LYS A 137 -15.61 2.91 -1.66
N ILE A 138 -15.59 2.43 -0.41
CA ILE A 138 -16.00 3.19 0.78
C ILE A 138 -14.81 3.97 1.33
N ALA A 139 -13.78 3.26 1.79
CA ALA A 139 -12.66 3.82 2.54
C ALA A 139 -11.67 4.64 1.68
N GLY A 140 -11.71 4.47 0.36
CA GLY A 140 -10.77 5.09 -0.58
C GLY A 140 -9.35 4.54 -0.45
N TYR A 141 -8.40 5.32 -0.94
CA TYR A 141 -6.97 5.00 -0.86
C TYR A 141 -6.28 5.87 0.18
N VAL A 142 -5.39 5.22 0.93
CA VAL A 142 -4.45 5.86 1.84
C VAL A 142 -3.10 5.90 1.14
N GLN A 143 -2.54 7.10 1.03
CA GLN A 143 -1.16 7.29 0.64
C GLN A 143 -0.38 7.73 1.88
N TYR A 144 0.64 6.95 2.25
CA TYR A 144 1.57 7.32 3.31
C TYR A 144 2.72 8.14 2.73
N ASN A 145 3.19 9.11 3.52
CA ASN A 145 4.53 9.63 3.35
C ASN A 145 5.57 8.53 3.67
N ASN A 146 6.80 8.68 3.19
CA ASN A 146 7.88 7.70 3.37
C ASN A 146 8.18 7.37 4.85
N ASP A 147 7.87 8.30 5.75
CA ASP A 147 8.04 8.20 7.20
C ASP A 147 6.78 7.71 7.94
N MET A 148 5.72 7.35 7.21
CA MET A 148 4.43 6.92 7.75
C MET A 148 3.70 7.97 8.61
N SER A 149 4.14 9.23 8.62
CA SER A 149 3.64 10.25 9.55
C SER A 149 2.39 10.99 9.05
N GLU A 150 2.19 11.05 7.74
CA GLU A 150 1.03 11.71 7.12
C GLU A 150 0.28 10.75 6.19
N ILE A 151 -1.04 10.72 6.35
CA ILE A 151 -1.94 9.93 5.51
C ILE A 151 -2.73 10.89 4.63
N THR A 152 -2.42 10.90 3.35
CA THR A 152 -3.27 11.57 2.36
C THR A 152 -4.37 10.62 1.91
N TYR A 153 -5.62 11.01 2.13
CA TYR A 153 -6.79 10.21 1.76
C TYR A 153 -7.32 10.65 0.40
N HIS A 154 -7.17 9.79 -0.61
CA HIS A 154 -7.67 10.02 -1.95
C HIS A 154 -9.06 9.38 -2.12
N ARG A 155 -10.04 10.19 -2.57
CA ARG A 155 -11.46 9.83 -2.76
C ARG A 155 -12.18 9.34 -1.49
N GLN A 156 -12.38 10.22 -0.52
CA GLN A 156 -13.37 9.96 0.54
C GLN A 156 -14.75 10.44 0.12
N ASN A 157 -15.74 9.55 0.22
CA ASN A 157 -17.11 10.00 0.34
C ASN A 157 -17.21 10.73 1.69
N LYS A 158 -17.41 12.05 1.70
CA LYS A 158 -17.27 12.84 2.93
C LYS A 158 -18.34 12.54 4.00
N ASN A 159 -19.38 11.79 3.61
CA ASN A 159 -20.52 11.46 4.47
C ASN A 159 -20.60 9.94 4.67
N PHE A 160 -19.74 9.41 5.53
CA PHE A 160 -19.84 8.02 5.98
C PHE A 160 -21.00 7.88 6.95
N ASP A 161 -21.86 6.89 6.72
CA ASP A 161 -22.87 6.50 7.69
C ASP A 161 -22.34 5.40 8.63
N LYS A 162 -23.17 5.02 9.60
CA LYS A 162 -22.84 3.97 10.56
C LYS A 162 -22.55 2.62 9.87
N LYS A 163 -23.31 2.26 8.84
CA LYS A 163 -23.18 0.97 8.14
C LYS A 163 -21.89 0.90 7.35
N ASP A 164 -21.49 2.01 6.72
CA ASP A 164 -20.22 2.12 6.02
C ASP A 164 -19.05 1.91 7.00
N ALA A 165 -19.08 2.59 8.15
CA ALA A 165 -18.04 2.46 9.16
C ALA A 165 -17.99 1.05 9.80
N GLU A 166 -19.16 0.47 10.12
CA GLU A 166 -19.26 -0.91 10.62
C GLU A 166 -18.70 -1.91 9.60
N PHE A 167 -19.05 -1.77 8.33
CA PHE A 167 -18.54 -2.65 7.27
C PHE A 167 -17.03 -2.53 7.12
N VAL A 168 -16.49 -1.31 7.07
CA VAL A 168 -15.05 -1.07 6.91
C VAL A 168 -14.26 -1.63 8.09
N LEU A 169 -14.74 -1.40 9.32
CA LEU A 169 -14.10 -1.92 10.52
C LEU A 169 -14.15 -3.46 10.58
N ALA A 170 -15.31 -4.06 10.30
CA ALA A 170 -15.47 -5.51 10.28
C ALA A 170 -14.58 -6.16 9.21
N TYR A 171 -14.54 -5.60 8.00
CA TYR A 171 -13.66 -6.05 6.94
C TYR A 171 -12.19 -5.99 7.35
N CYS A 172 -11.76 -4.88 7.96
CA CYS A 172 -10.41 -4.71 8.49
C CYS A 172 -10.06 -5.82 9.50
N ILE A 173 -10.88 -5.99 10.52
CA ILE A 173 -10.65 -6.98 11.59
C ILE A 173 -10.56 -8.39 11.03
N ASN A 174 -11.53 -8.79 10.20
CA ASN A 174 -11.53 -10.12 9.58
C ASN A 174 -10.29 -10.34 8.72
N THR A 175 -9.92 -9.33 7.92
CA THR A 175 -8.72 -9.36 7.09
C THR A 175 -7.47 -9.57 7.94
N ILE A 176 -7.27 -8.81 9.02
CA ILE A 176 -6.09 -8.96 9.88
C ILE A 176 -6.04 -10.34 10.52
N ILE A 177 -7.14 -10.81 11.11
CA ILE A 177 -7.20 -12.15 11.72
C ILE A 177 -6.82 -13.22 10.70
N GLU A 178 -7.38 -13.09 9.50
CA GLU A 178 -7.16 -14.02 8.40
C GLU A 178 -5.69 -13.98 7.91
N ILE A 179 -5.07 -12.80 7.86
CA ILE A 179 -3.64 -12.64 7.59
C ILE A 179 -2.79 -13.29 8.67
N GLU A 180 -2.97 -12.90 9.95
CA GLU A 180 -2.21 -13.44 11.08
C GLU A 180 -2.34 -14.97 11.17
N SER A 181 -3.52 -15.52 10.84
CA SER A 181 -3.74 -16.97 10.82
C SER A 181 -2.89 -17.72 9.78
N ARG A 182 -2.49 -17.05 8.70
CA ARG A 182 -1.66 -17.63 7.62
C ARG A 182 -0.18 -17.35 7.79
N VAL A 183 0.15 -16.11 8.15
CA VAL A 183 1.55 -15.64 8.17
C VAL A 183 2.18 -15.77 9.56
N GLY A 184 1.38 -15.99 10.60
CA GLY A 184 1.83 -15.91 11.99
C GLY A 184 2.12 -14.47 12.38
N ASN A 185 3.35 -14.18 12.78
CA ASN A 185 3.77 -12.83 13.12
C ASN A 185 3.95 -11.99 11.85
N ILE A 186 3.18 -10.91 11.70
CA ILE A 186 3.25 -10.03 10.52
C ILE A 186 4.63 -9.36 10.35
N GLU A 187 5.33 -9.01 11.44
CA GLU A 187 6.68 -8.41 11.37
C GLU A 187 7.76 -9.45 11.04
N ALA A 188 7.49 -10.73 11.30
CA ALA A 188 8.38 -11.83 11.02
C ALA A 188 7.59 -13.07 10.57
N PRO A 189 7.07 -13.05 9.32
CA PRO A 189 6.23 -14.13 8.82
C PRO A 189 6.94 -15.49 8.84
N SER A 190 6.20 -16.55 9.18
CA SER A 190 6.77 -17.88 9.49
C SER A 190 6.84 -18.86 8.32
N PHE A 191 6.62 -18.40 7.08
CA PHE A 191 6.64 -19.24 5.87
C PHE A 191 8.00 -19.37 5.17
#